data_AF-A0A925MCS2-F1
#
_entry.id   AF-A0A925MCS2-F1
#
_cell.length_a   1.000
_cell.length_b   1.000
_cell.length_c   1.000
_cell.angle_alpha   90.00
_cell.angle_beta   90.00
_cell.angle_gamma   90.00
#
_symmetry.space_group_name_H-M   'P 1'
#
loop_
_entity.id
_entity.type
_entity.pdbx_description
1 polymer ?
#
loop_
_entity_poly.entity_id
_entity_poly.type
_entity_poly.pdbx_seq_one_letter_code
_entity_poly.pdbx_strand_id
1 'polypeptide(L)'
;MSLVLALSSSLRLAEPEVPEVIAPASTISWEAPAECPSQSEVVASIAVRVEPSSVRVRAVVRRELELVAEVEIDSAQGSTRRRLQSPSCASIVDALALLAQVAAEPL
;
A
#
# COMPACT_ATOMS: atom_id res chain seq x y z
N MET A 1 -29.84 52.75 39.81
CA MET A 1 -30.40 51.56 39.17
C MET A 1 -30.44 51.80 37.68
N SER A 2 -29.60 51.12 36.90
CA SER A 2 -29.81 50.77 35.50
C SER A 2 -28.69 49.81 35.10
N LEU A 3 -29.06 48.54 34.91
CA LEU A 3 -28.26 47.48 34.33
C LEU A 3 -28.11 47.73 32.82
N VAL A 4 -26.92 47.49 32.28
CA VAL A 4 -26.77 47.04 30.88
C VAL A 4 -25.74 45.92 30.86
N LEU A 5 -26.24 44.69 30.65
CA LEU A 5 -25.48 43.47 30.42
C LEU A 5 -24.88 43.50 29.01
N ALA A 6 -23.55 43.46 28.91
CA ALA A 6 -22.87 43.23 27.64
C ALA A 6 -22.74 41.71 27.42
N LEU A 7 -23.42 41.20 26.39
CA LEU A 7 -23.33 39.80 25.96
C LEU A 7 -21.97 39.55 25.29
N SER A 8 -21.15 38.72 25.94
CA SER A 8 -19.93 38.15 25.35
C SER A 8 -20.28 36.91 24.53
N SER A 9 -20.69 37.09 23.27
CA SER A 9 -20.88 35.98 22.33
C SER A 9 -19.67 35.86 21.42
N SER A 10 -18.60 35.24 21.93
CA SER A 10 -17.50 34.77 21.09
C SER A 10 -17.98 33.57 20.27
N LEU A 11 -18.41 33.84 19.03
CA LEU A 11 -18.57 32.82 17.99
C LEU A 11 -17.23 32.08 17.82
N ARG A 12 -17.12 30.88 18.38
CA ARG A 12 -16.12 29.89 17.95
C ARG A 12 -16.51 29.49 16.53
N LEU A 13 -15.75 29.96 15.53
CA LEU A 13 -15.71 29.28 14.23
C LEU A 13 -15.34 27.82 14.52
N ALA A 14 -16.23 26.89 14.21
CA ALA A 14 -15.88 25.48 14.11
C ALA A 14 -14.83 25.36 13.01
N GLU A 15 -13.61 25.02 13.39
CA GLU A 15 -12.55 24.66 12.47
C GLU A 15 -13.06 23.47 11.64
N PRO A 16 -13.00 23.50 10.30
CA PRO A 16 -13.46 22.39 9.48
C PRO A 16 -12.58 21.18 9.79
N GLU A 17 -13.14 20.20 10.49
CA GLU A 17 -12.56 18.87 10.60
C GLU A 17 -12.49 18.31 9.18
N VAL A 18 -11.32 18.45 8.54
CA VAL A 18 -11.04 17.84 7.24
C VAL A 18 -11.19 16.34 7.47
N PRO A 19 -12.17 15.66 6.85
CA PRO A 19 -12.31 14.24 7.02
C PRO A 19 -11.00 13.61 6.53
N GLU A 20 -10.28 13.00 7.47
CA GLU A 20 -9.11 12.19 7.17
C GLU A 20 -9.59 11.12 6.19
N VAL A 21 -9.24 11.28 4.92
CA VAL A 21 -9.59 10.31 3.89
C VAL A 21 -8.80 9.06 4.25
N ILE A 22 -9.45 8.15 4.99
CA ILE A 22 -8.95 6.82 5.25
C ILE A 22 -8.95 6.13 3.89
N ALA A 23 -7.86 6.31 3.14
CA ALA A 23 -7.61 5.56 1.94
C ALA A 23 -7.72 4.08 2.34
N PRO A 24 -8.49 3.26 1.60
CA PRO A 24 -8.57 1.85 1.90
C PRO A 24 -7.13 1.34 2.00
N ALA A 25 -6.79 0.71 3.13
CA ALA A 25 -5.45 0.16 3.34
C ALA A 25 -5.16 -0.75 2.15
N SER A 26 -4.30 -0.29 1.24
CA SER A 26 -4.02 -0.99 -0.01
C SER A 26 -3.58 -2.40 0.35
N THR A 27 -4.24 -3.41 -0.23
CA THR A 27 -3.89 -4.81 -0.02
C THR A 27 -2.46 -5.08 -0.50
N ILE A 28 -1.95 -4.25 -1.39
CA ILE A 28 -0.59 -4.29 -1.92
C ILE A 28 0.19 -3.08 -1.37
N SER A 29 1.28 -3.35 -0.67
CA SER A 29 2.25 -2.37 -0.18
C SER A 29 3.60 -2.61 -0.86
N TRP A 30 4.15 -1.55 -1.45
CA TRP A 30 5.41 -1.59 -2.21
C TRP A 30 6.31 -0.44 -1.75
N GLU A 31 7.45 -0.80 -1.18
CA GLU A 31 8.51 0.14 -0.80
C GLU A 31 9.76 -0.19 -1.60
N ALA A 32 10.25 0.75 -2.40
CA ALA A 32 11.40 0.53 -3.26
C ALA A 32 12.19 1.83 -3.50
N PRO A 33 13.45 1.73 -3.98
CA PRO A 33 14.21 2.87 -4.47
C PRO A 33 13.48 3.60 -5.61
N ALA A 34 13.78 4.88 -5.81
CA ALA A 34 13.09 5.73 -6.78
C ALA A 34 13.28 5.29 -8.25
N GLU A 35 14.31 4.49 -8.54
CA GLU A 35 14.52 3.90 -9.87
C GLU A 35 13.59 2.72 -10.19
N CYS A 36 12.90 2.16 -9.18
CA CYS A 36 11.92 1.10 -9.38
C CYS A 36 10.54 1.66 -9.72
N PRO A 37 9.64 0.84 -10.32
CA PRO A 37 8.27 1.23 -10.54
C PRO A 37 7.59 1.71 -9.25
N SER A 38 6.71 2.69 -9.38
CA SER A 38 5.90 3.22 -8.29
C SER A 38 4.89 2.18 -7.78
N GLN A 39 4.35 2.39 -6.58
CA GLN A 39 3.34 1.49 -6.00
C GLN A 39 2.13 1.31 -6.93
N SER A 40 1.64 2.38 -7.57
CA SER A 40 0.50 2.29 -8.48
C SER A 40 0.79 1.46 -9.73
N GLU A 41 2.01 1.55 -10.28
CA GLU A 41 2.43 0.72 -11.41
C GLU A 41 2.55 -0.76 -11.03
N VAL A 42 3.05 -1.06 -9.83
CA VAL A 42 3.12 -2.43 -9.30
C VAL A 42 1.72 -3.00 -9.05
N VAL A 43 0.83 -2.22 -8.45
CA VAL A 43 -0.59 -2.60 -8.26
C VAL A 43 -1.24 -2.90 -9.60
N ALA A 44 -1.07 -2.03 -10.60
CA ALA A 44 -1.60 -2.25 -11.93
C ALA A 44 -1.04 -3.53 -12.57
N SER A 45 0.26 -3.79 -12.40
CA SER A 45 0.92 -4.99 -12.94
C SER A 45 0.40 -6.29 -12.32
N ILE A 46 0.13 -6.30 -11.01
CA ILE A 46 -0.46 -7.44 -10.30
C ILE A 46 -1.94 -7.61 -10.68
N ALA A 47 -2.69 -6.50 -10.76
CA ALA A 47 -4.13 -6.49 -11.04
C ALA A 47 -4.49 -7.06 -12.42
N VAL A 48 -3.57 -7.07 -13.37
CA VAL A 48 -3.76 -7.72 -14.69
C VAL A 48 -3.92 -9.24 -14.57
N ARG A 49 -3.39 -9.85 -13.49
CA ARG A 49 -3.36 -11.32 -13.30
C ARG A 49 -4.17 -11.80 -12.11
N VAL A 50 -4.38 -10.94 -11.12
CA VAL A 50 -4.95 -11.29 -9.81
C VAL A 50 -5.93 -10.22 -9.36
N GLU A 51 -7.09 -10.61 -8.86
CA GLU A 51 -8.00 -9.68 -8.20
C GLU A 51 -7.30 -9.12 -6.93
N PRO A 52 -7.01 -7.81 -6.81
CA PRO A 52 -6.17 -7.31 -5.72
C PRO A 52 -6.74 -7.54 -4.31
N SER A 53 -8.05 -7.82 -4.19
CA SER A 53 -8.67 -8.18 -2.92
C SER A 53 -8.51 -9.65 -2.52
N SER A 54 -8.04 -10.53 -3.42
CA SER A 54 -7.85 -11.96 -3.12
C SER A 54 -6.53 -12.25 -2.41
N VAL A 55 -5.59 -11.30 -2.41
CA VAL A 55 -4.27 -11.42 -1.79
C VAL A 55 -3.89 -10.13 -1.07
N ARG A 56 -3.13 -10.24 0.01
CA ARG A 56 -2.38 -9.13 0.61
C ARG A 56 -0.91 -9.32 0.27
N VAL A 57 -0.28 -8.30 -0.27
CA VAL A 57 1.12 -8.32 -0.71
C VAL A 57 1.89 -7.22 -0.01
N ARG A 58 3.02 -7.55 0.60
CA ARG A 58 4.00 -6.58 1.09
C ARG A 58 5.35 -6.89 0.47
N ALA A 59 5.94 -5.90 -0.20
CA ALA A 59 7.26 -6.04 -0.79
C ALA A 59 8.13 -4.83 -0.42
N VAL A 60 9.31 -5.12 0.12
CA VAL A 60 10.33 -4.10 0.42
C VAL A 60 11.57 -4.42 -0.40
N VAL A 61 11.89 -3.52 -1.34
CA VAL A 61 13.05 -3.62 -2.22
C VAL A 61 14.16 -2.73 -1.69
N ARG A 62 15.39 -3.26 -1.64
CA ARG A 62 16.59 -2.52 -1.25
C ARG A 62 17.69 -2.74 -2.27
N ARG A 63 18.53 -1.72 -2.44
CA ARG A 63 19.75 -1.81 -3.25
C ARG A 63 20.88 -2.34 -2.36
N GLU A 64 21.41 -3.51 -2.71
CA GLU A 64 22.66 -4.07 -2.17
C GLU A 64 23.69 -4.12 -3.31
N LEU A 65 24.34 -5.27 -3.55
CA LEU A 65 25.10 -5.53 -4.78
C LEU A 65 24.16 -5.62 -6.01
N GLU A 66 22.99 -6.20 -5.79
CA GLU A 66 21.85 -6.23 -6.72
C GLU A 66 20.59 -5.75 -5.97
N LEU A 67 19.45 -5.68 -6.66
CA LEU A 67 18.18 -5.41 -5.98
C LEU A 67 17.74 -6.67 -5.25
N VAL A 68 17.42 -6.53 -3.98
CA VAL A 68 16.88 -7.58 -3.13
C VAL A 68 15.49 -7.17 -2.69
N ALA A 69 14.50 -8.04 -2.88
CA ALA A 69 13.13 -7.83 -2.42
C ALA A 69 12.74 -8.88 -1.39
N GLU A 70 12.36 -8.43 -0.20
CA GLU A 70 11.67 -9.26 0.78
C GLU A 70 10.17 -9.14 0.53
N VAL A 71 9.55 -10.26 0.18
CA VAL A 71 8.15 -10.35 -0.25
C VAL A 71 7.38 -11.23 0.73
N GLU A 72 6.22 -10.73 1.17
CA GLU A 72 5.24 -11.47 1.96
C GLU A 72 3.89 -11.42 1.25
N ILE A 73 3.27 -12.58 1.08
CA ILE A 73 1.97 -12.73 0.42
C ILE A 73 1.07 -13.55 1.33
N ASP A 74 -0.04 -12.96 1.75
CA ASP A 74 -1.12 -13.63 2.46
C ASP A 74 -2.29 -13.85 1.50
N SER A 75 -2.81 -15.07 1.46
CA SER A 75 -4.01 -15.44 0.71
C SER A 75 -4.92 -16.34 1.56
N ALA A 76 -6.05 -16.77 0.98
CA ALA A 76 -6.95 -17.72 1.62
C ALA A 76 -6.27 -19.08 1.94
N GLN A 77 -5.15 -19.40 1.27
CA GLN A 77 -4.44 -20.67 1.43
C GLN A 77 -3.34 -20.60 2.51
N GLY A 78 -2.94 -19.40 2.92
CA GLY A 78 -1.90 -19.19 3.92
C GLY A 78 -1.01 -17.98 3.61
N SER A 79 0.07 -17.88 4.39
CA SER A 79 1.07 -16.83 4.27
C SER A 79 2.38 -17.42 3.74
N THR A 80 3.00 -16.73 2.79
CA THR A 80 4.31 -17.10 2.26
C THR A 80 5.25 -15.90 2.31
N ARG A 81 6.50 -16.15 2.71
CA ARG A 81 7.58 -15.16 2.64
C ARG A 81 8.68 -15.65 1.72
N ARG A 82 9.16 -14.80 0.83
CA ARG A 82 10.19 -15.11 -0.17
C ARG A 82 11.18 -13.94 -0.28
N ARG A 83 12.43 -14.29 -0.50
CA ARG A 83 13.48 -13.34 -0.89
C ARG A 83 13.74 -13.47 -2.38
N LEU A 84 13.63 -12.37 -3.12
CA LEU A 84 13.94 -12.29 -4.55
C LEU A 84 15.20 -11.46 -4.73
N GLN A 85 16.01 -11.81 -5.73
CA GLN A 85 17.23 -11.07 -6.07
C GLN A 85 17.33 -10.94 -7.58
N SER A 86 17.59 -9.73 -8.08
CA SER A 86 17.74 -9.46 -9.50
C SER A 86 18.50 -8.16 -9.75
N PRO A 87 19.21 -8.02 -10.88
CA PRO A 87 19.74 -6.73 -11.30
C PRO A 87 18.65 -5.72 -11.74
N SER A 88 17.40 -6.14 -11.94
CA SER A 88 16.33 -5.32 -12.52
C SER A 88 15.06 -5.26 -11.65
N CYS A 89 14.52 -4.05 -11.44
CA CYS A 89 13.23 -3.88 -10.76
C CYS A 89 12.08 -4.55 -11.56
N ALA A 90 12.14 -4.54 -12.89
CA ALA A 90 11.12 -5.15 -13.74
C ALA A 90 11.02 -6.66 -13.49
N SER A 91 12.17 -7.35 -13.37
CA SER A 91 12.20 -8.78 -13.06
C SER A 91 11.64 -9.10 -11.68
N ILE A 92 11.87 -8.23 -10.68
CA ILE A 92 11.28 -8.38 -9.34
C ILE A 92 9.76 -8.22 -9.41
N VAL A 93 9.26 -7.22 -10.13
CA VAL A 93 7.81 -6.98 -10.29
C VAL A 93 7.13 -8.13 -11.04
N ASP A 94 7.74 -8.64 -12.10
CA ASP A 94 7.23 -9.81 -12.84
C ASP A 94 7.15 -11.05 -11.96
N ALA A 95 8.21 -11.32 -11.19
CA ALA A 95 8.23 -12.43 -10.24
C ALA A 95 7.18 -12.25 -9.13
N LEU A 96 7.02 -11.02 -8.61
CA LEU A 96 6.00 -10.70 -7.63
C LEU A 96 4.58 -10.98 -8.15
N ALA A 97 4.28 -10.56 -9.38
CA ALA A 97 3.00 -10.81 -10.02
C ALA A 97 2.72 -12.32 -10.22
N LEU A 98 3.75 -13.10 -10.60
CA LEU A 98 3.63 -14.56 -10.70
C LEU A 98 3.39 -15.20 -9.33
N LEU A 99 4.11 -14.80 -8.29
CA LEU A 99 3.90 -15.32 -6.93
C LEU A 99 2.50 -15.00 -6.40
N ALA A 100 2.01 -13.78 -6.64
CA ALA A 100 0.65 -13.38 -6.29
C ALA A 100 -0.41 -14.21 -7.03
N GLN A 101 -0.18 -14.51 -8.31
CA GLN A 101 -1.08 -15.34 -9.10
C GLN A 101 -1.16 -16.77 -8.55
N VAL A 102 -0.01 -17.40 -8.29
CA VAL A 102 0.04 -18.74 -7.69
C VAL A 102 -0.66 -18.76 -6.33
N ALA A 103 -0.45 -17.74 -5.49
CA ALA A 103 -1.10 -17.65 -4.18
C ALA A 103 -2.62 -17.44 -4.23
N ALA A 104 -3.16 -17.01 -5.37
CA ALA A 104 -4.60 -16.77 -5.56
C ALA A 104 -5.33 -17.96 -6.21
N GLU A 105 -4.62 -18.96 -6.73
CA GLU A 105 -5.23 -20.11 -7.41
C GLU A 105 -5.96 -21.04 -6.42
N PRO A 106 -7.22 -21.44 -6.67
CA PRO A 106 -7.93 -22.38 -5.82
C PRO A 106 -7.33 -23.80 -5.89
N LEU A 107 -7.31 -24.51 -4.75
CA LEU A 107 -6.89 -25.92 -4.64
C LEU A 107 -7.95 -26.90 -5.15
#